data_AF-A0A133VHX8-F1
#
_entry.id   AF-A0A133VHX8-F1
#
_cell.length_a   1.000
_cell.length_b   1.000
_cell.length_c   1.000
_cell.angle_alpha   90.00
_cell.angle_beta   90.00
_cell.angle_gamma   90.00
#
_symmetry.space_group_name_H-M   'P 1'
#
loop_
_entity.id
_entity.type
_entity.pdbx_description
1 polymer ?
#
loop_
_entity_poly.entity_id
_entity_poly.type
_entity_poly.pdbx_seq_one_letter_code
_entity_poly.pdbx_strand_id
1 'polypeptide(L)'
;MIEKFADLLEKADISYMVFGAYAVILRIPHRDTFDGDFVVERVDAENVKKFIDLVRESEIFDIDERAVRDSLSHGGKFSVFSKRYGIHVFVWRKDVSKYREEESGLYVAIPELIIGEKLKLAKEGKADAEDKKDVIALLTSPLVSLDEEKLREITDAYKVSELLKKYRKKASSVKPGDISDIENFDPSDAGATRVEQVARMWKNNKSYKEMAEELGISQSTVGVYVGRAREQGLIPKNKRRK
;
A
#
# COMPACT_ATOMS: atom_id res chain seq x y z
N MET A 1 -14.71 1.77 -8.72
CA MET A 1 -14.37 3.16 -8.29
C MET A 1 -13.00 3.54 -8.81
N ILE A 2 -11.96 2.74 -8.53
CA ILE A 2 -10.62 2.91 -9.10
C ILE A 2 -10.68 3.08 -10.62
N GLU A 3 -11.49 2.26 -11.30
CA GLU A 3 -11.77 2.37 -12.73
C GLU A 3 -12.35 3.73 -13.14
N LYS A 4 -13.25 4.31 -12.33
CA LYS A 4 -13.81 5.64 -12.61
C LYS A 4 -12.75 6.72 -12.47
N PHE A 5 -11.84 6.59 -11.52
CA PHE A 5 -10.72 7.53 -11.38
C PHE A 5 -9.72 7.37 -12.53
N ALA A 6 -9.43 6.14 -12.93
CA ALA A 6 -8.61 5.82 -14.11
C ALA A 6 -9.20 6.44 -15.38
N ASP A 7 -10.50 6.28 -15.62
CA ASP A 7 -11.21 6.88 -16.76
C ASP A 7 -11.07 8.42 -16.81
N LEU A 8 -11.06 9.10 -15.65
CA LEU A 8 -10.78 10.55 -15.61
C LEU A 8 -9.34 10.88 -16.02
N LEU A 9 -8.37 10.05 -15.63
CA LEU A 9 -6.98 10.21 -16.05
C LEU A 9 -6.81 9.98 -17.55
N GLU A 10 -7.42 8.92 -18.10
CA GLU A 10 -7.39 8.63 -19.54
C GLU A 10 -8.06 9.72 -20.37
N LYS A 11 -9.24 10.18 -19.95
CA LYS A 11 -9.92 11.31 -20.60
C LYS A 11 -9.08 12.59 -20.53
N ALA A 12 -8.28 12.76 -19.48
CA ALA A 12 -7.34 13.87 -19.36
C ALA A 12 -6.04 13.68 -20.17
N ASP A 13 -5.87 12.54 -20.84
CA ASP A 13 -4.64 12.12 -21.53
C ASP A 13 -3.43 12.04 -20.55
N ILE A 14 -3.69 11.55 -19.34
CA ILE A 14 -2.70 11.33 -18.30
C ILE A 14 -2.38 9.84 -18.22
N SER A 15 -1.17 9.48 -18.64
CA SER A 15 -0.66 8.12 -18.44
C SER A 15 -0.52 7.80 -16.95
N TYR A 16 -1.11 6.67 -16.56
CA TYR A 16 -1.14 6.21 -15.19
C TYR A 16 -0.75 4.73 -15.06
N MET A 17 -0.58 4.32 -13.80
CA MET A 17 -0.38 2.96 -13.38
C MET A 17 -1.01 2.79 -11.99
N VAL A 18 -1.91 1.83 -11.84
CA VAL A 18 -2.44 1.42 -10.52
C VAL A 18 -1.36 0.68 -9.76
N PHE A 19 -1.21 0.99 -8.48
CA PHE A 19 -0.16 0.48 -7.60
C PHE A 19 -0.72 -0.06 -6.27
N GLY A 20 0.20 -0.40 -5.37
CA GLY A 20 -0.10 -0.70 -3.98
C GLY A 20 -1.00 -1.92 -3.78
N ALA A 21 -1.84 -1.86 -2.75
CA ALA A 21 -2.71 -2.97 -2.34
C ALA A 21 -3.69 -3.39 -3.46
N TYR A 22 -4.32 -2.41 -4.09
CA TYR A 22 -5.35 -2.67 -5.11
C TYR A 22 -4.76 -3.37 -6.33
N ALA A 23 -3.53 -3.02 -6.73
CA ALA A 23 -2.81 -3.71 -7.81
C ALA A 23 -2.55 -5.20 -7.51
N VAL A 24 -2.34 -5.57 -6.24
CA VAL A 24 -2.21 -6.97 -5.82
C VAL A 24 -3.56 -7.67 -5.92
N ILE A 25 -4.63 -7.03 -5.42
CA ILE A 25 -5.97 -7.60 -5.34
C ILE A 25 -6.56 -7.89 -6.72
N LEU A 26 -6.29 -7.04 -7.72
CA LEU A 26 -6.70 -7.28 -9.10
C LEU A 26 -6.19 -8.61 -9.66
N ARG A 27 -5.01 -9.06 -9.21
CA ARG A 27 -4.41 -10.33 -9.63
C ARG A 27 -4.70 -11.49 -8.68
N ILE A 28 -4.76 -11.18 -7.38
CA ILE A 28 -4.93 -12.14 -6.30
C ILE A 28 -5.89 -11.56 -5.26
N PRO A 29 -7.19 -11.91 -5.32
CA PRO A 29 -8.20 -11.37 -4.39
C PRO A 29 -8.10 -12.05 -3.02
N HIS A 30 -7.01 -11.78 -2.30
CA HIS A 30 -6.68 -12.42 -1.03
C HIS A 30 -7.07 -11.59 0.20
N ARG A 31 -7.43 -10.32 0.01
CA ARG A 31 -7.88 -9.38 1.03
C ARG A 31 -8.62 -8.21 0.39
N ASP A 32 -9.28 -7.42 1.23
CA ASP A 32 -9.88 -6.14 0.81
C ASP A 32 -8.91 -4.96 1.00
N THR A 33 -9.18 -3.88 0.26
CA THR A 33 -8.56 -2.56 0.47
C THR A 33 -9.57 -1.46 0.19
N PHE A 34 -9.47 -0.37 0.96
CA PHE A 34 -10.26 0.84 0.75
C PHE A 34 -9.42 1.99 0.17
N ASP A 35 -8.13 1.75 -0.08
CA ASP A 35 -7.21 2.73 -0.63
C ASP A 35 -6.88 2.39 -2.09
N GLY A 36 -6.81 3.44 -2.91
CA GLY A 36 -6.35 3.37 -4.29
C GLY A 36 -5.01 4.07 -4.45
N ASP A 37 -4.03 3.39 -5.01
CA ASP A 37 -2.72 3.97 -5.26
C ASP A 37 -2.51 4.13 -6.77
N PHE A 38 -2.23 5.34 -7.23
CA PHE A 38 -1.95 5.64 -8.62
C PHE A 38 -0.59 6.30 -8.75
N VAL A 39 0.13 5.90 -9.77
CA VAL A 39 1.34 6.59 -10.20
C VAL A 39 1.08 7.17 -11.58
N VAL A 40 1.42 8.43 -11.76
CA VAL A 40 1.27 9.14 -13.04
C VAL A 40 2.62 9.66 -13.50
N GLU A 41 2.78 9.76 -14.82
CA GLU A 41 3.99 10.32 -15.41
C GLU A 41 3.99 11.85 -15.32
N ARG A 42 5.00 12.49 -15.91
CA ARG A 42 5.02 13.96 -16.00
C ARG A 42 3.83 14.40 -16.85
N VAL A 43 3.03 15.29 -16.27
CA VAL A 43 1.83 15.84 -16.90
C VAL A 43 2.08 17.30 -17.24
N ASP A 44 1.65 17.75 -18.40
CA ASP A 44 1.71 19.18 -18.74
C ASP A 44 0.56 19.98 -18.12
N ALA A 45 0.65 21.31 -18.18
CA ALA A 45 -0.35 22.17 -17.55
C ALA A 45 -1.75 22.05 -18.18
N GLU A 46 -1.85 21.66 -19.45
CA GLU A 46 -3.11 21.50 -20.16
C GLU A 46 -3.84 20.24 -19.69
N ASN A 47 -3.13 19.11 -19.64
CA ASN A 47 -3.66 17.85 -19.11
C ASN A 47 -4.06 17.98 -17.63
N VAL A 48 -3.26 18.68 -16.80
CA VAL A 48 -3.60 18.94 -15.38
C VAL A 48 -4.91 19.73 -15.28
N LYS A 49 -5.07 20.77 -16.09
CA LYS A 49 -6.30 21.58 -16.11
C LYS A 49 -7.50 20.71 -16.52
N LYS A 50 -7.35 19.97 -17.62
CA LYS A 50 -8.39 19.06 -18.13
C LYS A 50 -8.83 18.03 -17.09
N PHE A 51 -7.87 17.44 -16.37
CA PHE A 51 -8.16 16.51 -15.27
C PHE A 51 -8.97 17.16 -14.14
N ILE A 52 -8.60 18.37 -13.70
CA ILE A 52 -9.33 19.10 -12.65
C ILE A 52 -10.78 19.38 -13.09
N ASP A 53 -10.97 19.82 -14.33
CA ASP A 53 -12.28 20.11 -14.88
C ASP A 53 -13.15 18.83 -14.94
N LEU A 54 -12.59 17.72 -15.43
CA LEU A 54 -13.26 16.41 -15.45
C LEU A 54 -13.64 15.90 -14.04
N VAL A 55 -12.75 16.08 -13.06
CA VAL A 55 -13.02 15.70 -11.66
C VAL A 55 -14.20 16.50 -11.10
N ARG A 56 -14.24 17.82 -11.34
CA ARG A 56 -15.36 18.69 -10.92
C ARG A 56 -16.68 18.27 -11.55
N GLU A 57 -16.67 17.96 -12.84
CA GLU A 57 -17.86 17.52 -13.59
C GLU A 57 -18.37 16.14 -13.13
N SER A 58 -17.49 15.29 -12.59
CA SER A 58 -17.85 13.92 -12.21
C SER A 58 -18.80 13.82 -11.02
N GLU A 59 -18.82 14.83 -10.14
CA GLU A 59 -19.51 14.84 -8.82
C GLU A 59 -19.18 13.63 -7.89
N ILE A 60 -18.21 12.78 -8.27
CA ILE A 60 -17.85 11.55 -7.54
C ILE A 60 -16.67 11.80 -6.60
N PHE A 61 -15.79 12.72 -6.99
CA PHE A 61 -14.48 12.93 -6.39
C PHE A 61 -14.31 14.38 -5.94
N ASP A 62 -13.72 14.55 -4.77
CA ASP A 62 -13.26 15.82 -4.23
C ASP A 62 -11.72 15.86 -4.27
N ILE A 63 -11.18 17.01 -4.68
CA ILE A 63 -9.73 17.25 -4.75
C ILE A 63 -9.38 18.62 -4.16
N ASP A 64 -8.15 18.75 -3.65
CA ASP A 64 -7.51 20.06 -3.48
C ASP A 64 -6.77 20.41 -4.78
N GLU A 65 -7.33 21.33 -5.55
CA GLU A 65 -6.77 21.72 -6.84
C GLU A 65 -5.37 22.30 -6.76
N ARG A 66 -5.03 23.00 -5.67
CA ARG A 66 -3.67 23.52 -5.49
C ARG A 66 -2.71 22.35 -5.30
N ALA A 67 -3.07 21.40 -4.44
CA ALA A 67 -2.27 20.19 -4.23
C ALA A 67 -2.10 19.36 -5.52
N VAL A 68 -3.15 19.25 -6.35
CA VAL A 68 -3.10 18.58 -7.65
C VAL A 68 -2.12 19.29 -8.58
N ARG A 69 -2.28 20.60 -8.77
CA ARG A 69 -1.40 21.39 -9.66
C ARG A 69 0.05 21.32 -9.23
N ASP A 70 0.31 21.47 -7.93
CA ASP A 70 1.66 21.42 -7.38
C ASP A 70 2.28 20.04 -7.58
N SER A 71 1.55 18.97 -7.22
CA SER A 71 2.06 17.60 -7.29
C SER A 71 2.31 17.11 -8.71
N LEU A 72 1.40 17.41 -9.65
CA LEU A 72 1.53 16.97 -11.04
C LEU A 72 2.60 17.76 -11.79
N SER A 73 2.73 19.07 -11.53
CA SER A 73 3.69 19.94 -12.23
C SER A 73 5.11 19.81 -11.67
N HIS A 74 5.24 19.83 -10.34
CA HIS A 74 6.54 19.91 -9.65
C HIS A 74 6.98 18.59 -9.03
N GLY A 75 6.13 17.56 -9.09
CA GLY A 75 6.33 16.31 -8.37
C GLY A 75 5.80 16.40 -6.94
N GLY A 76 5.35 15.27 -6.42
CA GLY A 76 4.74 15.22 -5.10
C GLY A 76 3.70 14.12 -5.00
N LYS A 77 2.84 14.29 -3.99
CA LYS A 77 1.71 13.42 -3.70
C LYS A 77 0.49 14.31 -3.48
N PHE A 78 -0.59 14.02 -4.18
CA PHE A 78 -1.91 14.55 -3.82
C PHE A 78 -2.86 13.41 -3.51
N SER A 79 -4.01 13.77 -2.95
CA SER A 79 -5.05 12.81 -2.68
C SER A 79 -6.39 13.25 -3.21
N VAL A 80 -7.18 12.27 -3.60
CA VAL A 80 -8.54 12.41 -4.07
C VAL A 80 -9.44 11.62 -3.14
N PHE A 81 -10.55 12.20 -2.73
CA PHE A 81 -11.49 11.53 -1.84
C PHE A 81 -12.83 11.38 -2.53
N SER A 82 -13.42 10.19 -2.48
CA SER A 82 -14.81 10.01 -2.89
C SER A 82 -15.71 9.96 -1.66
N LYS A 83 -16.46 11.05 -1.40
CA LYS A 83 -17.47 11.09 -0.31
C LYS A 83 -18.50 9.97 -0.44
N ARG A 84 -18.88 9.62 -1.67
CA ARG A 84 -19.90 8.60 -1.94
C ARG A 84 -19.46 7.20 -1.53
N TYR A 85 -18.17 6.89 -1.70
CA TYR A 85 -17.64 5.53 -1.49
C TYR A 85 -16.72 5.42 -0.28
N GLY A 86 -16.33 6.54 0.35
CA GLY A 86 -15.41 6.57 1.48
C GLY A 86 -13.99 6.14 1.12
N ILE A 87 -13.59 6.27 -0.15
CA ILE A 87 -12.29 5.79 -0.65
C ILE A 87 -11.32 6.97 -0.82
N HIS A 88 -10.09 6.74 -0.35
CA HIS A 88 -8.96 7.64 -0.52
C HIS A 88 -8.08 7.14 -1.67
N VAL A 89 -7.87 7.99 -2.68
CA VAL A 89 -6.93 7.72 -3.76
C VAL A 89 -5.69 8.58 -3.57
N PHE A 90 -4.53 7.96 -3.58
CA PHE A 90 -3.25 8.62 -3.53
C PHE A 90 -2.61 8.60 -4.91
N VAL A 91 -2.11 9.76 -5.34
CA VAL A 91 -1.46 9.90 -6.63
C VAL A 91 -0.05 10.41 -6.44
N TRP A 92 0.92 9.68 -6.99
CA TRP A 92 2.33 10.05 -7.00
C TRP A 92 2.80 10.30 -8.43
N ARG A 93 3.77 11.21 -8.58
CA ARG A 93 4.50 11.35 -9.83
C ARG A 93 5.75 10.49 -9.85
N LYS A 94 5.87 9.59 -10.83
CA LYS A 94 7.08 8.80 -11.08
C LYS A 94 7.07 8.33 -12.55
N ASP A 95 8.24 8.16 -13.14
CA ASP A 95 8.37 7.52 -14.46
C ASP A 95 8.10 6.01 -14.31
N VAL A 96 7.05 5.51 -14.98
CA VAL A 96 6.50 4.16 -14.76
C VAL A 96 6.08 3.42 -16.02
N SER A 97 6.12 4.05 -17.20
CA SER A 97 5.70 3.45 -18.47
C SER A 97 6.29 2.06 -18.73
N LYS A 98 7.53 1.78 -18.30
CA LYS A 98 8.19 0.47 -18.48
C LYS A 98 7.79 -0.63 -17.47
N TYR A 99 7.00 -0.29 -16.45
CA TYR A 99 6.63 -1.19 -15.35
C TYR A 99 5.13 -1.38 -15.20
N ARG A 100 4.34 -1.11 -16.24
CA ARG A 100 2.90 -1.35 -16.27
C ARG A 100 2.51 -2.38 -17.31
N GLU A 101 1.43 -3.09 -17.03
CA GLU A 101 0.75 -4.01 -17.94
C GLU A 101 -0.77 -3.76 -17.86
N GLU A 102 -1.51 -4.21 -18.86
CA GLU A 102 -2.97 -4.11 -18.84
C GLU A 102 -3.54 -5.29 -18.07
N GLU A 103 -4.36 -5.01 -17.07
CA GLU A 103 -5.05 -6.01 -16.25
C GLU A 103 -6.49 -5.54 -16.00
N SER A 104 -7.46 -6.35 -16.42
CA SER A 104 -8.90 -6.03 -16.26
C SER A 104 -9.30 -4.62 -16.78
N GLY A 105 -8.71 -4.19 -17.90
CA GLY A 105 -8.97 -2.87 -18.50
C GLY A 105 -8.33 -1.70 -17.76
N LEU A 106 -7.35 -1.95 -16.88
CA LEU A 106 -6.56 -0.93 -16.20
C LEU A 106 -5.08 -1.11 -16.51
N TYR A 107 -4.34 -0.01 -16.57
CA TYR A 107 -2.88 -0.08 -16.51
C TYR A 107 -2.43 -0.28 -15.06
N VAL A 108 -1.85 -1.43 -14.75
CA VAL A 108 -1.47 -1.83 -13.39
C VAL A 108 0.03 -2.14 -13.35
N ALA A 109 0.68 -1.83 -12.22
CA ALA A 109 2.08 -2.20 -12.06
C ALA A 109 2.30 -3.69 -12.18
N ILE A 110 3.39 -4.07 -12.82
CA ILE A 110 3.83 -5.45 -12.88
C ILE A 110 4.11 -5.99 -11.46
N PRO A 111 3.88 -7.29 -11.22
CA PRO A 111 4.11 -7.93 -9.92
C PRO A 111 5.50 -7.68 -9.32
N GLU A 112 6.55 -7.69 -10.16
CA GLU A 112 7.94 -7.56 -9.73
C GLU A 112 8.22 -6.19 -9.11
N LEU A 113 7.63 -5.14 -9.69
CA LEU A 113 7.74 -3.78 -9.16
C LEU A 113 7.03 -3.69 -7.80
N ILE A 114 5.84 -4.30 -7.67
CA ILE A 114 5.08 -4.30 -6.43
C ILE A 114 5.87 -5.02 -5.32
N ILE A 115 6.41 -6.20 -5.61
CA ILE A 115 7.29 -6.94 -4.68
C ILE A 115 8.49 -6.06 -4.29
N GLY A 116 9.18 -5.48 -5.28
CA GLY A 116 10.35 -4.64 -5.05
C GLY A 116 10.07 -3.47 -4.10
N GLU A 117 9.03 -2.68 -4.36
CA GLU A 117 8.69 -1.51 -3.53
C GLU A 117 8.25 -1.93 -2.12
N LYS A 118 7.47 -3.01 -1.95
CA LYS A 118 7.08 -3.51 -0.62
C LYS A 118 8.29 -4.02 0.18
N LEU A 119 9.22 -4.71 -0.47
CA LEU A 119 10.48 -5.13 0.16
C LEU A 119 11.37 -3.94 0.53
N LYS A 120 11.37 -2.88 -0.29
CA LYS A 120 12.06 -1.63 0.02
C LYS A 120 11.46 -0.95 1.24
N LEU A 121 10.13 -0.87 1.35
CA LEU A 121 9.45 -0.41 2.57
C LEU A 121 9.85 -1.25 3.78
N ALA A 122 9.94 -2.58 3.63
CA ALA A 122 10.35 -3.46 4.71
C ALA A 122 11.79 -3.20 5.17
N LYS A 123 12.71 -2.98 4.22
CA LYS A 123 14.09 -2.58 4.50
C LYS A 123 14.17 -1.26 5.27
N GLU A 124 13.30 -0.31 4.95
CA GLU A 124 13.21 0.99 5.61
C GLU A 124 12.48 0.94 6.97
N GLY A 125 11.98 -0.24 7.39
CA GLY A 125 11.20 -0.39 8.61
C GLY A 125 9.80 0.25 8.54
N LYS A 126 9.30 0.47 7.32
CA LYS A 126 8.01 1.13 7.04
C LYS A 126 6.92 0.20 6.55
N ALA A 127 7.25 -1.05 6.18
CA ALA A 127 6.25 -2.03 5.75
C ALA A 127 5.34 -2.43 6.91
N ASP A 128 4.04 -2.51 6.63
CA ASP A 128 3.06 -3.04 7.56
C ASP A 128 2.91 -4.57 7.43
N ALA A 129 1.91 -5.16 8.09
CA ALA A 129 1.66 -6.60 7.99
C ALA A 129 1.15 -6.99 6.59
N GLU A 130 0.28 -6.18 6.00
CA GLU A 130 -0.36 -6.45 4.71
C GLU A 130 0.65 -6.37 3.56
N ASP A 131 1.64 -5.48 3.64
CA ASP A 131 2.78 -5.45 2.71
C ASP A 131 3.52 -6.80 2.66
N LYS A 132 3.67 -7.46 3.80
CA LYS A 132 4.31 -8.78 3.88
C LYS A 132 3.42 -9.85 3.28
N LYS A 133 2.11 -9.80 3.55
CA LYS A 133 1.14 -10.75 2.99
C LYS A 133 1.08 -10.64 1.47
N ASP A 134 1.02 -9.42 0.95
CA ASP A 134 1.01 -9.11 -0.47
C ASP A 134 2.23 -9.71 -1.19
N VAL A 135 3.44 -9.54 -0.62
CA VAL A 135 4.67 -10.12 -1.17
C VAL A 135 4.59 -11.64 -1.20
N ILE A 136 4.15 -12.28 -0.12
CA ILE A 136 4.00 -13.74 -0.08
C ILE A 136 2.96 -14.21 -1.09
N ALA A 137 1.80 -13.55 -1.16
CA ALA A 137 0.74 -13.88 -2.10
C ALA A 137 1.23 -13.82 -3.54
N LEU A 138 1.94 -12.76 -3.93
CA LEU A 138 2.51 -12.64 -5.28
C LEU A 138 3.58 -13.71 -5.56
N LEU A 139 4.37 -14.12 -4.57
CA LEU A 139 5.41 -15.14 -4.73
C LEU A 139 4.87 -16.59 -4.79
N THR A 140 3.69 -16.85 -4.23
CA THR A 140 3.13 -18.21 -4.15
C THR A 140 1.96 -18.46 -5.09
N SER A 141 1.31 -17.40 -5.58
CA SER A 141 0.10 -17.55 -6.38
C SER A 141 0.39 -18.12 -7.76
N PRO A 142 -0.29 -19.21 -8.17
CA PRO A 142 -0.20 -19.72 -9.53
C PRO A 142 -0.86 -18.80 -10.56
N LEU A 143 -1.62 -17.79 -10.12
CA LEU A 143 -2.26 -16.80 -10.99
C LEU A 143 -1.30 -15.70 -11.44
N VAL A 144 -0.11 -15.63 -10.84
CA VAL A 144 0.88 -14.61 -11.14
C VAL A 144 2.12 -15.27 -11.73
N SER A 145 2.45 -14.92 -12.97
CA SER A 145 3.71 -15.28 -13.59
C SER A 145 4.73 -14.19 -13.30
N LEU A 146 5.84 -14.54 -12.64
CA LEU A 146 6.93 -13.61 -12.36
C LEU A 146 8.04 -13.72 -13.41
N ASP A 147 8.43 -12.59 -13.98
CA ASP A 147 9.67 -12.44 -14.73
C ASP A 147 10.85 -12.39 -13.74
N GLU A 148 11.56 -13.50 -13.61
CA GLU A 148 12.68 -13.65 -12.68
C GLU A 148 13.87 -12.73 -13.00
N GLU A 149 14.06 -12.38 -14.27
CA GLU A 149 15.12 -11.44 -14.66
C GLU A 149 14.76 -10.02 -14.23
N LYS A 150 13.52 -9.60 -14.50
CA LYS A 150 13.02 -8.28 -14.12
C LYS A 150 12.90 -8.12 -12.61
N LEU A 151 12.48 -9.17 -11.91
CA LEU A 151 12.46 -9.18 -10.44
C LEU A 151 13.86 -9.02 -9.86
N ARG A 152 14.86 -9.70 -10.43
CA ARG A 152 16.25 -9.54 -10.02
C ARG A 152 16.74 -8.11 -10.27
N GLU A 153 16.51 -7.56 -11.47
CA GLU A 153 16.89 -6.18 -11.81
C GLU A 153 16.33 -5.17 -10.78
N ILE A 154 15.03 -5.26 -10.49
CA ILE A 154 14.34 -4.34 -9.57
C ILE A 154 14.86 -4.51 -8.14
N THR A 155 14.98 -5.76 -7.66
CA THR A 155 15.42 -6.00 -6.28
C THR A 155 16.88 -5.67 -6.04
N ASP A 156 17.75 -5.83 -7.04
CA ASP A 156 19.14 -5.38 -6.99
C ASP A 156 19.22 -3.85 -6.97
N ALA A 157 18.44 -3.17 -7.82
CA ALA A 157 18.36 -1.70 -7.84
C ALA A 157 17.92 -1.12 -6.50
N TYR A 158 16.97 -1.78 -5.81
CA TYR A 158 16.53 -1.38 -4.47
C TYR A 158 17.41 -1.91 -3.34
N LYS A 159 18.40 -2.76 -3.67
CA LYS A 159 19.28 -3.44 -2.71
C LYS A 159 18.48 -4.21 -1.66
N VAL A 160 17.52 -5.02 -2.11
CA VAL A 160 16.61 -5.85 -1.29
C VAL A 160 16.66 -7.34 -1.65
N SER A 161 17.66 -7.78 -2.42
CA SER A 161 17.78 -9.16 -2.91
C SER A 161 17.86 -10.20 -1.78
N GLU A 162 18.51 -9.87 -0.65
CA GLU A 162 18.52 -10.74 0.54
C GLU A 162 17.15 -10.84 1.22
N LEU A 163 16.35 -9.77 1.20
CA LEU A 163 14.97 -9.82 1.67
C LEU A 163 14.14 -10.71 0.73
N LEU A 164 14.28 -10.57 -0.58
CA LEU A 164 13.59 -11.43 -1.53
C LEU A 164 13.88 -12.91 -1.27
N LYS A 165 15.16 -13.29 -1.06
CA LYS A 165 15.54 -14.67 -0.68
C LYS A 165 14.84 -15.13 0.59
N LYS A 166 14.79 -14.28 1.62
CA LYS A 166 14.09 -14.57 2.89
C LYS A 166 12.59 -14.82 2.64
N TYR A 167 11.94 -13.97 1.86
CA TYR A 167 10.51 -14.11 1.56
C TYR A 167 10.22 -15.33 0.67
N ARG A 168 11.09 -15.67 -0.28
CA ARG A 168 10.97 -16.92 -1.06
C ARG A 168 11.08 -18.17 -0.19
N LYS A 169 12.03 -18.20 0.74
CA LYS A 169 12.14 -19.31 1.70
C LYS A 169 10.85 -19.45 2.53
N LYS A 170 10.27 -18.33 2.97
CA LYS A 170 8.98 -18.34 3.67
C LYS A 170 7.83 -18.80 2.76
N ALA A 171 7.76 -18.28 1.54
CA ALA A 171 6.76 -18.67 0.54
C ALA A 171 6.79 -20.18 0.27
N SER A 172 7.98 -20.81 0.21
CA SER A 172 8.11 -22.26 0.03
C SER A 172 7.59 -23.11 1.20
N SER A 173 7.40 -22.51 2.38
CA SER A 173 6.79 -23.18 3.54
C SER A 173 5.28 -23.02 3.63
N VAL A 174 4.67 -22.26 2.73
CA VAL A 174 3.22 -22.02 2.67
C VAL A 174 2.63 -22.89 1.56
N LYS A 175 1.50 -23.56 1.83
CA LYS A 175 0.82 -24.34 0.77
C LYS A 175 0.24 -23.39 -0.29
N PRO A 176 0.31 -23.71 -1.59
CA PRO A 176 -0.31 -22.91 -2.64
C PRO A 176 -1.80 -22.70 -2.37
N GLY A 177 -2.25 -21.44 -2.34
CA GLY A 177 -3.65 -21.07 -2.06
C GLY A 177 -4.04 -21.06 -0.58
N ASP A 178 -3.16 -21.49 0.34
CA ASP A 178 -3.42 -21.46 1.78
C ASP A 178 -2.75 -20.23 2.41
N ILE A 179 -3.47 -19.12 2.34
CA ILE A 179 -3.11 -17.85 2.98
C ILE A 179 -3.64 -17.77 4.44
N SER A 180 -4.35 -18.80 4.91
CA SER A 180 -4.96 -18.81 6.24
C SER A 180 -3.92 -18.92 7.37
N ASP A 181 -2.80 -19.61 7.11
CA ASP A 181 -1.66 -19.69 8.04
C ASP A 181 -0.79 -18.42 8.08
N ILE A 182 -1.05 -17.42 7.22
CA ILE A 182 -0.36 -16.12 7.29
C ILE A 182 -0.79 -15.33 8.55
N GLU A 183 -1.89 -15.70 9.20
CA GLU A 183 -2.30 -15.10 10.48
C GLU A 183 -1.38 -15.47 11.66
N ASN A 184 -0.56 -16.52 11.53
CA ASN A 184 0.39 -16.97 12.56
C ASN A 184 1.84 -16.52 12.29
N PHE A 185 2.03 -15.33 11.72
CA PHE A 185 3.37 -14.75 11.63
C PHE A 185 3.88 -14.33 13.01
N ASP A 186 4.89 -15.03 13.51
CA ASP A 186 5.57 -14.70 14.76
C ASP A 186 6.18 -13.27 14.70
N PRO A 187 5.77 -12.35 15.61
CA PRO A 187 6.30 -11.00 15.74
C PRO A 187 7.82 -10.88 15.93
N SER A 188 8.51 -11.98 16.25
CA SER A 188 9.94 -11.95 16.58
C SER A 188 10.88 -11.71 15.40
N ASP A 189 10.46 -11.93 14.15
CA ASP A 189 11.41 -12.15 13.05
C ASP A 189 11.57 -11.00 12.04
N ALA A 190 10.93 -9.86 12.30
CA ALA A 190 11.19 -8.57 11.64
C ALA A 190 10.47 -7.48 12.41
N GLY A 191 11.21 -6.66 13.18
CA GLY A 191 10.77 -5.41 13.83
C GLY A 191 9.25 -5.27 14.01
N ALA A 192 8.75 -5.65 15.19
CA ALA A 192 7.35 -5.66 15.58
C ALA A 192 6.46 -4.61 14.87
N THR A 193 5.27 -5.01 14.39
CA THR A 193 4.27 -4.11 13.80
C THR A 193 3.89 -2.99 14.77
N ARG A 194 3.30 -1.87 14.29
CA ARG A 194 2.87 -0.79 15.21
C ARG A 194 1.86 -1.28 16.26
N VAL A 195 1.01 -2.26 15.92
CA VAL A 195 0.07 -2.90 16.86
C VAL A 195 0.82 -3.74 17.88
N GLU A 196 1.84 -4.50 17.49
CA GLU A 196 2.69 -5.28 18.41
C GLU A 196 3.60 -4.40 19.28
N GLN A 197 4.12 -3.30 18.73
CA GLN A 197 4.87 -2.28 19.48
C GLN A 197 3.98 -1.69 20.56
N VAL A 198 2.76 -1.26 20.21
CA VAL A 198 1.75 -0.79 21.16
C VAL A 198 1.35 -1.87 22.16
N ALA A 199 1.17 -3.13 21.74
CA ALA A 199 0.86 -4.24 22.63
C ALA A 199 1.99 -4.53 23.65
N ARG A 200 3.25 -4.44 23.21
CA ARG A 200 4.44 -4.61 24.07
C ARG A 200 4.60 -3.44 25.04
N MET A 201 4.49 -2.21 24.56
CA MET A 201 4.48 -1.00 25.41
C MET A 201 3.29 -1.04 26.38
N TRP A 202 2.16 -1.59 25.93
CA TRP A 202 1.02 -1.85 26.78
C TRP A 202 1.39 -2.85 27.89
N LYS A 203 1.95 -4.02 27.57
CA LYS A 203 2.40 -5.00 28.58
C LYS A 203 3.44 -4.41 29.56
N ASN A 204 4.26 -3.46 29.10
CA ASN A 204 5.25 -2.73 29.90
C ASN A 204 4.70 -1.50 30.65
N ASN A 205 3.38 -1.37 30.80
CA ASN A 205 2.75 -0.31 31.57
C ASN A 205 2.92 1.14 31.09
N LYS A 206 3.30 1.36 29.83
CA LYS A 206 3.32 2.72 29.25
C LYS A 206 1.91 3.29 29.09
N SER A 207 1.75 4.59 29.29
CA SER A 207 0.55 5.36 28.98
C SER A 207 0.40 5.60 27.47
N TYR A 208 -0.78 6.03 27.02
CA TYR A 208 -0.99 6.38 25.60
C TYR A 208 -0.11 7.54 25.15
N LYS A 209 0.15 8.49 26.07
CA LYS A 209 1.04 9.62 25.81
C LYS A 209 2.47 9.16 25.55
N GLU A 210 3.02 8.30 26.41
CA GLU A 210 4.38 7.77 26.25
C GLU A 210 4.49 6.92 24.98
N MET A 211 3.46 6.12 24.66
CA MET A 211 3.42 5.37 23.40
C MET A 211 3.41 6.30 22.19
N ALA A 212 2.62 7.37 22.23
CA ALA A 212 2.52 8.35 21.15
C ALA A 212 3.86 9.06 20.90
N GLU A 213 4.51 9.53 21.97
CA GLU A 213 5.79 10.22 21.91
C GLU A 213 6.91 9.32 21.35
N GLU A 214 7.02 8.08 21.85
CA GLU A 214 8.09 7.16 21.43
C GLU A 214 7.87 6.58 20.03
N LEU A 215 6.63 6.45 19.59
CA LEU A 215 6.31 5.95 18.25
C LEU A 215 6.25 7.05 17.18
N GLY A 216 6.24 8.32 17.59
CA GLY A 216 6.11 9.49 16.70
C GLY A 216 4.72 9.60 16.07
N ILE A 217 3.66 9.26 16.81
CA ILE A 217 2.27 9.26 16.33
C ILE A 217 1.33 9.96 17.32
N SER A 218 0.08 10.22 16.96
CA SER A 218 -0.90 10.80 17.89
C SER A 218 -1.41 9.78 18.92
N GLN A 219 -1.85 10.26 20.08
CA GLN A 219 -2.51 9.42 21.09
C GLN A 219 -3.80 8.76 20.57
N SER A 220 -4.51 9.41 19.64
CA SER A 220 -5.69 8.83 18.99
C SER A 220 -5.32 7.60 18.16
N THR A 221 -4.22 7.67 17.40
CA THR A 221 -3.69 6.54 16.62
C THR A 221 -3.22 5.41 17.53
N VAL A 222 -2.62 5.72 18.69
CA VAL A 222 -2.33 4.71 19.73
C VAL A 222 -3.63 4.02 20.20
N GLY A 223 -4.70 4.78 20.42
CA GLY A 223 -6.01 4.22 20.81
C GLY A 223 -6.56 3.24 19.78
N VAL A 224 -6.44 3.55 18.48
CA VAL A 224 -6.80 2.65 17.37
C VAL A 224 -5.95 1.37 17.42
N TYR A 225 -4.64 1.49 17.60
CA TYR A 225 -3.75 0.32 17.68
C TYR A 225 -4.00 -0.54 18.92
N VAL A 226 -4.38 0.06 20.06
CA VAL A 226 -4.83 -0.71 21.24
C VAL A 226 -6.14 -1.44 20.96
N GLY A 227 -7.09 -0.82 20.24
CA GLY A 227 -8.31 -1.48 19.77
C GLY A 227 -7.99 -2.73 18.95
N ARG A 228 -7.17 -2.57 17.93
CA ARG A 228 -6.72 -3.69 17.06
C ARG A 228 -5.94 -4.75 17.84
N ALA A 229 -5.07 -4.36 18.76
CA ALA A 229 -4.34 -5.30 19.61
C ALA A 229 -5.27 -6.13 20.53
N ARG A 230 -6.42 -5.60 20.93
CA ARG A 230 -7.45 -6.35 21.68
C ARG A 230 -8.23 -7.29 20.79
N GLU A 231 -8.56 -6.87 19.58
CA GLU A 231 -9.24 -7.70 18.58
C GLU A 231 -8.39 -8.93 18.24
N GLN A 232 -7.08 -8.72 18.07
CA GLN A 232 -6.08 -9.77 17.82
C GLN A 232 -5.68 -10.59 19.06
N GLY A 233 -6.27 -10.32 20.23
CA GLY A 233 -5.94 -11.06 21.46
C GLY A 233 -4.54 -10.79 22.04
N LEU A 234 -3.80 -9.82 21.50
CA LEU A 234 -2.44 -9.47 21.95
C LEU A 234 -2.44 -8.82 23.35
N ILE A 235 -3.54 -8.17 23.72
CA ILE A 235 -3.79 -7.57 25.05
C ILE A 235 -5.26 -7.74 25.50
N PRO A 236 -5.59 -7.69 26.81
CA PRO A 236 -6.94 -8.00 27.30
C PRO A 236 -8.03 -7.02 26.84
N LYS A 237 -9.18 -7.55 26.39
CA LYS A 237 -10.31 -6.79 25.85
C LYS A 237 -10.93 -5.79 26.85
N ASN A 238 -10.96 -6.13 28.14
CA ASN A 238 -11.72 -5.38 29.16
C ASN A 238 -10.86 -4.51 30.10
N LYS A 239 -9.56 -4.36 29.85
CA LYS A 239 -8.68 -3.58 30.73
C LYS A 239 -8.55 -2.15 30.20
N ARG A 240 -9.31 -1.21 30.78
CA ARG A 240 -9.13 0.24 30.51
C ARG A 240 -7.88 0.73 31.24
N ARG A 241 -7.04 1.51 30.55
CA ARG A 241 -6.02 2.33 31.21
C ARG A 241 -6.61 3.70 31.53
N LYS A 242 -6.19 4.24 32.66
CA LYS A 242 -6.37 5.65 33.00
C LYS A 242 -5.30 6.47 32.28
#